data_AF-A0A354I657-F1
#
_entry.id   AF-A0A354I657-F1
#
_cell.length_a   1.000
_cell.length_b   1.000
_cell.length_c   1.000
_cell.angle_alpha   90.00
_cell.angle_beta   90.00
_cell.angle_gamma   90.00
#
_symmetry.space_group_name_H-M   'P 1'
#
loop_
_entity.id
_entity.type
_entity.pdbx_description
1 polymer ?
#
loop_
_entity_poly.entity_id
_entity_poly.type
_entity_poly.pdbx_seq_one_letter_code
_entity_poly.pdbx_strand_id
1 'polypeptide(L)'
;MDGNMGITFKPIYLEQNTGHGNSMRVSMQGCRNDLVAIMDADNISTDIRFEKQARVFRKSRMVDVVGGQITEFVGESDNITGKRCVPETDNDIKRYLKKRCPMNHMTVMFRRSAVEKAGGYLDWYCNEDYYLWIRMAMAGSTFVNIPDTLCNVRVGSAMAGRRGGWKYFISEAGIQKFMLQNKLISFPRYLYNLAVRFGGEVVAPNNIRSILFRLTRCRYKERKEKVSNFGVSRNMDVKGEKEYPPFSVAMCVYGKDNAEWFDEALASVTIHQTVMPDEVVLVVDGPIPQSIQAVIDKYSKIFGKGLNLIYFKENQGFGNALKAAVENSHNEIIARMDSDDIAVPDRFRQQLEKFIED
;
A
#
# COMPACT_ATOMS: atom_id res chain seq x y z
N MET A 1 -14.72 -22.51 17.69
CA MET A 1 -14.55 -21.13 18.17
C MET A 1 -14.86 -20.23 17.01
N ASP A 2 -16.05 -19.64 17.01
CA ASP A 2 -16.56 -18.82 15.92
C ASP A 2 -15.83 -17.48 15.87
N GLY A 3 -14.67 -17.48 15.20
CA GLY A 3 -13.86 -16.30 14.95
C GLY A 3 -14.46 -15.52 13.79
N ASN A 4 -15.50 -14.74 14.06
CA ASN A 4 -15.99 -13.74 13.11
C ASN A 4 -14.81 -12.80 12.79
N MET A 5 -14.14 -12.99 11.64
CA MET A 5 -13.05 -12.15 11.12
C MET A 5 -13.60 -10.80 10.62
N GLY A 6 -14.46 -10.18 11.42
CA GLY A 6 -15.06 -8.89 11.14
C GLY A 6 -14.12 -7.76 11.56
N ILE A 7 -14.02 -6.73 10.72
CA ILE A 7 -13.39 -5.47 11.09
C ILE A 7 -14.21 -4.86 12.24
N THR A 8 -13.56 -4.65 13.39
CA THR A 8 -14.19 -3.89 14.48
C THR A 8 -14.18 -2.40 14.14
N PHE A 9 -15.33 -1.84 13.81
CA PHE A 9 -15.49 -0.40 13.58
C PHE A 9 -15.89 0.32 14.88
N LYS A 10 -15.02 1.21 15.38
CA LYS A 10 -15.25 1.94 16.64
C LYS A 10 -15.18 3.45 16.39
N PRO A 11 -16.31 4.13 16.16
CA PRO A 11 -16.34 5.59 16.09
C PRO A 11 -16.08 6.19 17.49
N ILE A 12 -15.34 7.30 17.53
CA ILE A 12 -15.15 8.09 18.75
C ILE A 12 -15.64 9.50 18.46
N TYR A 13 -16.62 9.96 19.24
CA TYR A 13 -17.23 11.28 19.11
C TYR A 13 -16.66 12.21 20.18
N LEU A 14 -16.16 13.37 19.76
CA LEU A 14 -15.72 14.43 20.67
C LEU A 14 -16.86 15.45 20.81
N GLU A 15 -17.10 15.95 22.01
CA GLU A 15 -18.19 16.90 22.30
C GLU A 15 -18.02 18.24 21.55
N GLN A 16 -16.78 18.62 21.27
CA GLN A 16 -16.44 19.84 20.55
C GLN A 16 -15.25 19.62 19.61
N ASN A 17 -15.09 20.53 18.64
CA ASN A 17 -13.92 20.52 17.76
C ASN A 17 -12.66 20.88 18.56
N THR A 18 -11.79 19.90 18.77
CA THR A 18 -10.52 20.07 19.50
C THR A 18 -9.31 20.20 18.57
N GLY A 19 -9.50 20.23 17.25
CA GLY A 19 -8.40 20.24 16.28
C GLY A 19 -7.88 18.84 15.93
N HIS A 20 -7.10 18.80 14.85
CA HIS A 20 -6.66 17.54 14.22
C HIS A 20 -5.71 16.73 15.12
N GLY A 21 -4.69 17.37 15.70
CA GLY A 21 -3.73 16.68 16.58
C GLY A 21 -4.38 16.07 17.83
N ASN A 22 -5.35 16.78 18.42
CA ASN A 22 -6.10 16.25 19.57
C ASN A 22 -7.01 15.09 19.17
N SER A 23 -7.68 15.18 18.02
CA SER A 23 -8.51 14.09 17.49
C SER A 23 -7.67 12.83 17.22
N MET A 24 -6.51 12.98 16.58
CA MET A 24 -5.59 11.86 16.34
C MET A 24 -5.08 11.23 17.64
N ARG A 25 -4.81 12.02 18.69
CA ARG A 25 -4.43 11.49 19.99
C ARG A 25 -5.52 10.62 20.61
N VAL A 26 -6.77 11.06 20.56
CA VAL A 26 -7.89 10.27 21.09
C VAL A 26 -8.10 9.00 20.26
N SER A 27 -8.02 9.09 18.93
CA SER A 27 -8.06 7.92 18.06
C SER A 27 -6.96 6.91 18.39
N MET A 28 -5.73 7.38 18.61
CA MET A 28 -4.58 6.57 19.01
C MET A 28 -4.80 5.83 20.33
N GLN A 29 -5.38 6.49 21.34
CA GLN A 29 -5.74 5.86 22.62
C GLN A 29 -6.82 4.78 22.46
N GLY A 30 -7.64 4.88 21.41
CA GLY A 30 -8.63 3.88 21.05
C GLY A 30 -8.07 2.64 20.34
N CYS A 31 -6.85 2.71 19.78
CA CYS A 31 -6.22 1.60 19.07
C CYS A 31 -5.75 0.51 20.04
N ARG A 32 -6.08 -0.76 19.75
CA ARG A 32 -5.74 -1.91 20.60
C ARG A 32 -4.43 -2.61 20.23
N ASN A 33 -4.04 -2.54 18.96
CA ASN A 33 -2.88 -3.22 18.42
C ASN A 33 -1.62 -2.34 18.49
N ASP A 34 -0.43 -2.96 18.52
CA ASP A 34 0.84 -2.24 18.47
C ASP A 34 1.06 -1.59 17.09
N LEU A 35 0.67 -2.25 15.99
CA LEU A 35 0.72 -1.62 14.67
C LEU A 35 -0.54 -0.77 14.45
N VAL A 36 -0.32 0.51 14.14
CA VAL A 36 -1.38 1.47 13.85
C VAL A 36 -1.11 2.12 12.49
N ALA A 37 -2.12 2.13 11.62
CA ALA A 37 -2.09 2.83 10.34
C ALA A 37 -2.95 4.08 10.39
N ILE A 38 -2.46 5.17 9.81
CA ILE A 38 -3.15 6.46 9.73
C ILE A 38 -3.86 6.60 8.39
N MET A 39 -5.08 7.12 8.39
CA MET A 39 -5.80 7.42 7.16
C MET A 39 -6.66 8.67 7.37
N ASP A 40 -6.53 9.65 6.48
CA ASP A 40 -7.44 10.80 6.47
C ASP A 40 -8.73 10.43 5.73
N ALA A 41 -9.85 10.97 6.20
CA ALA A 41 -11.19 10.63 5.70
C ALA A 41 -11.46 10.99 4.23
N ASP A 42 -10.67 11.89 3.63
CA ASP A 42 -10.85 12.39 2.26
C ASP A 42 -9.90 11.78 1.22
N ASN A 43 -9.05 10.84 1.65
CA ASN A 43 -8.06 10.16 0.81
C ASN A 43 -8.51 8.75 0.41
N ILE A 44 -7.84 8.16 -0.58
CA ILE A 44 -8.10 6.79 -1.05
C ILE A 44 -6.84 5.94 -0.79
N SER A 45 -6.98 4.85 -0.04
CA SER A 45 -5.91 3.89 0.18
C SER A 45 -5.79 2.96 -1.03
N THR A 46 -4.58 2.60 -1.44
CA THR A 46 -4.39 1.50 -2.40
C THR A 46 -4.72 0.16 -1.73
N ASP A 47 -5.19 -0.79 -2.54
CA ASP A 47 -5.51 -2.17 -2.18
C ASP A 47 -4.35 -2.93 -1.50
N ILE A 48 -3.12 -2.73 -1.97
CA ILE A 48 -1.91 -3.42 -1.49
C ILE A 48 -1.22 -2.73 -0.31
N ARG A 49 -1.79 -1.62 0.22
CA ARG A 49 -1.09 -0.75 1.18
C ARG A 49 -0.68 -1.50 2.45
N PHE A 50 -1.66 -2.07 3.15
CA PHE A 50 -1.40 -2.68 4.46
C PHE A 50 -0.54 -3.95 4.34
N GLU A 51 -0.68 -4.71 3.25
CA GLU A 51 0.16 -5.88 2.99
C GLU A 51 1.64 -5.49 2.87
N LYS A 52 1.96 -4.49 2.04
CA LYS A 52 3.33 -4.03 1.84
C LYS A 52 3.94 -3.48 3.13
N GLN A 53 3.18 -2.70 3.89
CA GLN A 53 3.66 -2.14 5.16
C GLN A 53 3.86 -3.22 6.24
N ALA A 54 2.90 -4.14 6.39
CA ALA A 54 3.01 -5.26 7.33
C ALA A 54 4.20 -6.15 7.00
N ARG A 55 4.50 -6.37 5.71
CA ARG A 55 5.67 -7.13 5.26
C ARG A 55 6.99 -6.50 5.75
N VAL A 56 7.10 -5.18 5.75
CA VAL A 56 8.29 -4.49 6.30
C VAL A 56 8.44 -4.74 7.80
N PHE A 57 7.35 -4.59 8.57
CA PHE A 57 7.37 -4.84 10.02
C PHE A 57 7.62 -6.31 10.39
N ARG A 58 7.18 -7.25 9.55
CA ARG A 58 7.48 -8.69 9.70
C ARG A 58 8.95 -8.99 9.46
N LYS A 59 9.55 -8.38 8.43
CA LYS A 59 10.97 -8.57 8.06
C LYS A 59 11.94 -7.92 9.03
N SER A 60 11.55 -6.83 9.70
CA SER A 60 12.44 -6.13 10.63
C SER A 60 11.71 -5.64 11.88
N ARG A 61 12.15 -6.14 13.03
CA ARG A 61 11.71 -5.63 14.35
C ARG A 61 12.30 -4.27 14.70
N MET A 62 13.31 -3.79 13.96
CA MET A 62 13.96 -2.51 14.21
C MET A 62 13.22 -1.31 13.61
N VAL A 63 12.32 -1.54 12.65
CA VAL A 63 11.55 -0.48 12.01
C VAL A 63 10.40 -0.06 12.91
N ASP A 64 10.26 1.25 13.12
CA ASP A 64 9.21 1.85 13.95
C ASP A 64 8.12 2.51 13.10
N VAL A 65 8.48 3.05 11.94
CA VAL A 65 7.58 3.82 11.09
C VAL A 65 7.79 3.44 9.62
N VAL A 66 6.70 3.06 8.94
CA VAL A 66 6.68 2.76 7.51
C VAL A 66 5.71 3.69 6.81
N GLY A 67 6.18 4.52 5.89
CA GLY A 67 5.36 5.30 4.97
C GLY A 67 5.53 4.86 3.52
N GLY A 68 5.01 5.66 2.59
CA GLY A 68 5.20 5.45 1.16
C GLY A 68 4.96 6.72 0.36
N GLN A 69 4.86 6.56 -0.95
CA GLN A 69 4.66 7.65 -1.89
C GLN A 69 3.15 7.94 -2.04
N ILE A 70 2.80 9.11 -2.59
CA ILE A 70 1.41 9.45 -2.88
C ILE A 70 1.25 10.02 -4.28
N THR A 71 0.09 9.79 -4.88
CA THR A 71 -0.42 10.61 -5.99
C THR A 71 -1.39 11.64 -5.44
N GLU A 72 -1.66 12.68 -6.22
CA GLU A 72 -2.57 13.77 -5.87
C GLU A 72 -3.63 13.91 -6.95
N PHE A 73 -4.91 14.04 -6.59
CA PHE A 73 -6.00 14.16 -7.55
C PHE A 73 -6.95 15.33 -7.23
N VAL A 74 -7.65 15.83 -8.25
CA VAL A 74 -8.64 16.93 -8.13
C VAL A 74 -9.97 16.49 -8.71
N GLY A 75 -11.04 16.60 -7.94
CA GLY A 75 -12.37 16.15 -8.35
C GLY A 75 -12.47 14.62 -8.29
N GLU A 76 -12.50 13.98 -9.44
CA GLU A 76 -12.57 12.52 -9.58
C GLU A 76 -11.21 11.87 -9.30
N SER A 77 -11.24 10.64 -8.77
CA SER A 77 -10.05 9.95 -8.25
C SER A 77 -9.06 9.49 -9.31
N ASP A 78 -9.50 9.42 -10.56
CA ASP A 78 -8.71 9.11 -11.74
C ASP A 78 -7.94 10.33 -12.29
N ASN A 79 -8.38 11.55 -11.96
CA ASN A 79 -7.73 12.79 -12.37
C ASN A 79 -6.47 13.09 -11.55
N ILE A 80 -5.41 12.30 -11.76
CA ILE A 80 -4.13 12.48 -11.10
C ILE A 80 -3.39 13.73 -11.63
N THR A 81 -3.15 14.68 -10.74
CA THR A 81 -2.50 15.97 -11.02
C THR A 81 -1.07 16.08 -10.49
N GLY A 82 -0.60 15.09 -9.74
CA GLY A 82 0.73 15.14 -9.13
C GLY A 82 1.15 13.85 -8.44
N LYS A 83 2.44 13.76 -8.13
CA LYS A 83 3.04 12.73 -7.29
C LYS A 83 4.02 13.37 -6.32
N ARG A 84 3.87 13.09 -5.03
CA ARG A 84 4.85 13.48 -4.02
C ARG A 84 5.67 12.27 -3.64
N CYS A 85 6.96 12.31 -3.96
CA CYS A 85 7.91 11.33 -3.49
C CYS A 85 8.71 11.86 -2.30
N VAL A 86 9.01 10.97 -1.36
CA VAL A 86 9.80 11.20 -0.15
C VAL A 86 10.92 10.16 -0.06
N PRO A 87 12.04 10.46 0.64
CA PRO A 87 13.17 9.54 0.72
C PRO A 87 12.83 8.22 1.40
N GLU A 88 13.49 7.14 1.01
CA GLU A 88 13.12 5.76 1.39
C GLU A 88 13.85 5.24 2.63
N THR A 89 15.14 5.57 2.77
CA THR A 89 15.99 5.04 3.84
C THR A 89 15.96 5.91 5.09
N ASP A 90 16.16 5.31 6.27
CA ASP A 90 16.21 6.03 7.55
C ASP A 90 17.19 7.22 7.54
N ASN A 91 18.39 7.02 7.00
CA ASN A 91 19.41 8.06 6.89
C ASN A 91 18.96 9.22 5.99
N ASP A 92 18.37 8.92 4.84
CA ASP A 92 17.90 9.95 3.92
C ASP A 92 16.64 10.66 4.44
N ILE A 93 15.76 9.93 5.12
CA ILE A 93 14.58 10.46 5.82
C ILE A 93 15.03 11.45 6.90
N LYS A 94 15.96 11.06 7.78
CA LYS A 94 16.51 11.93 8.84
C LYS A 94 17.29 13.11 8.27
N ARG A 95 17.96 12.96 7.12
CA ARG A 95 18.60 14.07 6.41
C ARG A 95 17.57 15.05 5.83
N TYR A 96 16.49 14.54 5.26
CA TYR A 96 15.42 15.33 4.66
C TYR A 96 14.53 16.02 5.71
N LEU A 97 14.32 15.38 6.86
CA LEU A 97 13.64 15.91 8.05
C LEU A 97 14.21 17.26 8.49
N LYS A 98 15.50 17.52 8.27
CA LYS A 98 16.13 18.82 8.57
C LYS A 98 15.71 19.95 7.63
N LYS A 99 14.94 19.64 6.59
CA LYS A 99 14.50 20.57 5.54
C LYS A 99 12.97 20.66 5.51
N ARG A 100 12.28 19.52 5.43
CA ARG A 100 10.83 19.38 5.27
C ARG A 100 10.33 18.05 5.87
N CYS A 101 9.02 17.93 6.08
CA CYS A 101 8.39 16.70 6.55
C CYS A 101 8.72 15.52 5.60
N PRO A 102 9.41 14.46 6.08
CA PRO A 102 9.91 13.39 5.22
C PRO A 102 8.92 12.23 5.04
N MET A 103 7.76 12.28 5.69
CA MET A 103 6.72 11.25 5.59
C MET A 103 5.48 11.83 4.93
N ASN A 104 4.73 11.00 4.21
CA ASN A 104 3.36 11.30 3.79
C ASN A 104 2.41 10.81 4.89
N HIS A 105 1.86 11.69 5.72
CA HIS A 105 1.13 11.32 6.95
C HIS A 105 0.07 10.24 6.74
N MET A 106 -0.79 10.46 5.73
CA MET A 106 -1.88 9.55 5.35
C MET A 106 -1.44 8.17 4.90
N THR A 107 -0.15 7.96 4.61
CA THR A 107 0.41 6.66 4.22
C THR A 107 0.96 5.90 5.42
N VAL A 108 1.22 6.54 6.55
CA VAL A 108 2.06 5.95 7.59
C VAL A 108 1.34 4.81 8.31
N MET A 109 2.11 3.75 8.59
CA MET A 109 1.85 2.74 9.61
C MET A 109 3.04 2.72 10.57
N PHE A 110 2.81 2.69 11.87
CA PHE A 110 3.88 2.72 12.88
C PHE A 110 3.60 1.80 14.07
N ARG A 111 4.63 1.58 14.89
CA ARG A 111 4.50 1.01 16.23
C ARG A 111 3.97 2.05 17.21
N ARG A 112 2.88 1.74 17.89
CA ARG A 112 2.23 2.58 18.90
C ARG A 112 3.23 2.91 20.02
N SER A 113 3.98 1.91 20.46
CA SER A 113 5.04 2.05 21.47
C SER A 113 6.10 3.09 21.10
N ALA A 114 6.50 3.16 19.83
CA ALA A 114 7.47 4.16 19.36
C ALA A 114 6.88 5.59 19.35
N VAL A 115 5.60 5.74 18.99
CA VAL A 115 4.89 7.03 19.04
C VAL A 115 4.69 7.49 20.48
N GLU A 116 4.31 6.58 21.38
CA GLU A 116 4.16 6.85 22.82
C GLU A 116 5.48 7.27 23.46
N LYS A 117 6.59 6.58 23.14
CA LYS A 117 7.94 6.96 23.58
C LYS A 117 8.31 8.39 23.18
N ALA A 118 7.84 8.86 22.03
CA ALA A 118 8.05 10.23 21.57
C ALA A 118 7.07 11.25 22.19
N GLY A 119 6.06 10.81 22.94
CA GLY A 119 5.05 11.63 23.60
C GLY A 119 3.73 11.78 22.81
N GLY A 120 3.48 10.95 21.80
CA GLY A 120 2.22 10.94 21.03
C GLY A 120 1.98 12.20 20.19
N TYR A 121 0.77 12.34 19.65
CA TYR A 121 0.37 13.53 18.88
C TYR A 121 0.20 14.75 19.79
N LEU A 122 0.85 15.85 19.44
CA LEU A 122 0.72 17.14 20.12
C LEU A 122 0.20 18.18 19.13
N ASP A 123 -0.62 19.11 19.63
CA ASP A 123 -1.16 20.17 18.78
C ASP A 123 -0.05 21.11 18.34
N TRP A 124 -0.02 21.39 17.04
CA TRP A 124 0.91 22.32 16.41
C TRP A 124 0.34 22.75 15.06
N TYR A 125 -0.07 24.01 14.95
CA TYR A 125 -0.84 24.51 13.81
C TYR A 125 -0.32 24.03 12.43
N CYS A 126 -1.04 23.10 11.79
CA CYS A 126 -0.74 22.53 10.46
C CYS A 126 0.61 21.79 10.31
N ASN A 127 1.29 21.47 11.41
CA ASN A 127 2.58 20.76 11.42
C ASN A 127 2.63 19.66 12.51
N GLU A 128 1.47 19.15 12.92
CA GLU A 128 1.34 18.13 13.96
C GLU A 128 2.14 16.85 13.60
N ASP A 129 2.08 16.46 12.33
CA ASP A 129 2.78 15.29 11.78
C ASP A 129 4.30 15.51 11.74
N TYR A 130 4.75 16.64 11.21
CA TYR A 130 6.17 16.97 11.12
C TYR A 130 6.80 17.06 12.52
N TYR A 131 6.07 17.69 13.46
CA TYR A 131 6.50 17.76 14.85
C TYR A 131 6.63 16.39 15.51
N LEU A 132 5.71 15.46 15.23
CA LEU A 132 5.80 14.09 15.71
C LEU A 132 7.04 13.38 15.14
N TRP A 133 7.27 13.44 13.83
CA TRP A 133 8.42 12.77 13.21
C TRP A 133 9.77 13.27 13.73
N ILE A 134 9.86 14.57 14.03
CA ILE A 134 11.06 15.16 14.65
C ILE A 134 11.31 14.55 16.03
N ARG A 135 10.29 14.49 16.89
CA ARG A 135 10.42 13.91 18.24
C ARG A 135 10.71 12.41 18.19
N MET A 136 10.11 11.67 17.26
CA MET A 136 10.42 10.25 17.06
C MET A 136 11.87 10.05 16.61
N ALA A 137 12.38 10.87 15.69
CA ALA A 137 13.79 10.81 15.27
C ALA A 137 14.74 11.11 16.44
N MET A 138 14.40 12.09 17.30
CA MET A 138 15.15 12.38 18.53
C MET A 138 15.09 11.24 19.55
N ALA A 139 13.97 10.51 19.62
CA ALA A 139 13.79 9.33 20.47
C ALA A 139 14.47 8.06 19.93
N GLY A 140 15.16 8.17 18.79
CA GLY A 140 15.92 7.09 18.15
C GLY A 140 15.11 6.19 17.23
N SER A 141 13.90 6.58 16.82
CA SER A 141 13.09 5.75 15.93
C SER A 141 13.73 5.53 14.56
N THR A 142 13.44 4.38 13.97
CA THR A 142 13.86 4.00 12.61
C THR A 142 12.70 4.14 11.62
N PHE A 143 12.94 4.85 10.53
CA PHE A 143 11.96 5.16 9.50
C PHE A 143 12.27 4.43 8.18
N VAL A 144 11.22 4.03 7.48
CA VAL A 144 11.27 3.55 6.10
C VAL A 144 10.13 4.19 5.31
N ASN A 145 10.37 4.63 4.08
CA ASN A 145 9.31 4.80 3.09
C ASN A 145 9.51 3.77 1.98
N ILE A 146 8.46 3.04 1.62
CA ILE A 146 8.52 2.14 0.46
C ILE A 146 8.36 2.95 -0.85
N PRO A 147 8.89 2.48 -1.99
CA PRO A 147 8.82 3.20 -3.27
C PRO A 147 7.40 3.27 -3.87
N ASP A 148 6.48 2.45 -3.35
CA ASP A 148 5.12 2.33 -3.83
C ASP A 148 4.24 3.54 -3.47
N THR A 149 3.31 3.86 -4.37
CA THR A 149 2.19 4.76 -4.03
C THR A 149 1.25 4.01 -3.10
N LEU A 150 1.00 4.55 -1.91
CA LEU A 150 0.13 3.91 -0.91
C LEU A 150 -1.24 4.60 -0.75
N CYS A 151 -1.33 5.87 -1.12
CA CYS A 151 -2.57 6.62 -1.10
C CYS A 151 -2.67 7.56 -2.32
N ASN A 152 -3.88 7.70 -2.84
CA ASN A 152 -4.27 8.78 -3.73
C ASN A 152 -4.87 9.90 -2.88
N VAL A 153 -4.29 11.10 -2.94
CA VAL A 153 -4.57 12.19 -2.01
C VAL A 153 -5.37 13.27 -2.70
N ARG A 154 -6.50 13.65 -2.09
CA ARG A 154 -7.34 14.72 -2.63
C ARG A 154 -6.66 16.06 -2.39
N VAL A 155 -6.43 16.81 -3.47
CA VAL A 155 -5.87 18.18 -3.40
C VAL A 155 -6.88 19.19 -3.92
N GLY A 156 -6.85 20.40 -3.37
CA GLY A 156 -7.78 21.47 -3.74
C GLY A 156 -7.37 22.83 -3.18
N SER A 157 -8.08 23.88 -3.61
CA SER A 157 -7.81 25.28 -3.20
C SER A 157 -7.84 25.47 -1.68
N ALA A 158 -8.70 24.74 -0.97
CA ALA A 158 -8.78 24.76 0.49
C ALA A 158 -7.49 24.26 1.18
N MET A 159 -6.77 23.32 0.58
CA MET A 159 -5.47 22.86 1.11
C MET A 159 -4.39 23.94 0.93
N ALA A 160 -4.35 24.57 -0.25
CA ALA A 160 -3.40 25.64 -0.56
C ALA A 160 -3.64 26.90 0.29
N GLY A 161 -4.90 27.21 0.61
CA GLY A 161 -5.29 28.35 1.44
C GLY A 161 -4.83 28.24 2.90
N ARG A 162 -4.72 27.02 3.45
CA ARG A 162 -4.27 26.79 4.83
C ARG A 162 -2.74 26.84 5.00
N ARG A 163 -1.98 26.60 3.92
CA ARG A 163 -0.50 26.45 3.94
C ARG A 163 0.22 27.69 3.40
N GLY A 164 -0.19 28.87 3.87
CA GLY A 164 0.40 30.15 3.48
C GLY A 164 0.05 31.27 4.46
N GLY A 165 0.73 32.41 4.30
CA GLY A 165 0.59 33.57 5.16
C GLY A 165 1.35 33.45 6.49
N TRP A 166 1.29 34.53 7.27
CA TRP A 166 2.06 34.69 8.50
C TRP A 166 1.82 33.60 9.54
N LYS A 167 0.57 33.17 9.72
CA LYS A 167 0.23 32.15 10.72
C LYS A 167 0.92 30.81 10.43
N TYR A 168 0.94 30.39 9.17
CA TYR A 168 1.62 29.16 8.75
C TYR A 168 3.15 29.31 8.86
N PHE A 169 3.69 30.44 8.41
CA PHE A 169 5.12 30.74 8.53
C PHE A 169 5.61 30.73 9.98
N ILE A 170 4.88 31.36 10.91
CA ILE A 170 5.22 31.36 12.34
C ILE A 170 5.23 29.93 12.89
N SER A 171 4.28 29.09 12.46
CA SER A 171 4.21 27.69 12.85
C SER A 171 5.45 26.89 12.37
N GLU A 172 5.79 26.98 11.08
CA GLU A 172 6.99 26.32 10.52
C GLU A 172 8.28 26.88 11.11
N ALA A 173 8.37 28.19 11.34
CA ALA A 173 9.51 28.84 11.99
C ALA A 173 9.70 28.33 13.42
N GLY A 174 8.61 28.09 14.15
CA GLY A 174 8.65 27.46 15.46
C GLY A 174 9.24 26.03 15.40
N ILE A 175 8.89 25.24 14.38
CA ILE A 175 9.49 23.91 14.16
C ILE A 175 11.00 24.03 13.89
N GLN A 176 11.41 25.01 13.07
CA GLN A 176 12.83 25.25 12.80
C GLN A 176 13.59 25.67 14.08
N LYS A 177 12.98 26.53 14.91
CA LYS A 177 13.55 26.95 16.20
C LYS A 177 13.67 25.77 17.15
N PHE A 178 12.66 24.92 17.23
CA PHE A 178 12.69 23.69 18.02
C PHE A 178 13.84 22.77 17.58
N MET A 179 14.03 22.56 16.27
CA MET A 179 15.14 21.77 15.75
C MET A 179 16.51 22.37 16.07
N LEU A 180 16.64 23.70 16.01
CA LEU A 180 17.89 24.40 16.36
C LEU A 180 18.22 24.22 17.85
N GLN A 181 17.24 24.42 18.74
CA GLN A 181 17.39 24.27 20.18
C GLN A 181 17.80 22.83 20.58
N ASN A 182 17.29 21.84 19.84
CA ASN A 182 17.63 20.43 20.02
C ASN A 182 18.83 19.96 19.18
N LYS A 183 19.61 20.89 18.58
CA LYS A 183 20.84 20.61 17.83
C LYS A 183 20.67 19.66 16.63
N LEU A 184 19.45 19.52 16.10
CA LEU A 184 19.17 18.74 14.87
C LEU A 184 19.69 19.45 13.61
N ILE A 185 19.64 20.79 13.63
CA ILE A 185 20.12 21.66 12.57
C ILE A 185 21.11 22.70 13.11
N SER A 186 22.02 23.14 12.26
CA SER A 186 22.94 24.24 12.57
C SER A 186 22.26 25.60 12.40
N PHE A 187 22.83 26.63 13.01
CA PHE A 187 22.34 28.00 12.87
C PHE A 187 22.29 28.50 11.41
N PRO A 188 23.30 28.24 10.54
CA PRO A 188 23.18 28.56 9.12
C PRO A 188 22.03 27.84 8.40
N ARG A 189 21.78 26.57 8.73
CA ARG A 189 20.64 25.81 8.16
C ARG A 189 19.31 26.40 8.62
N TYR A 190 19.21 26.80 9.88
CA TYR A 190 18.03 27.47 10.43
C TYR A 190 17.69 28.74 9.66
N LEU A 191 18.66 29.65 9.46
CA LEU A 191 18.46 30.87 8.69
C LEU A 191 18.05 30.61 7.25
N TYR A 192 18.72 29.67 6.58
CA TYR A 192 18.35 29.27 5.21
C TYR A 192 16.92 28.74 5.13
N ASN A 193 16.53 27.86 6.06
CA ASN A 193 15.21 27.27 6.10
C ASN A 193 14.11 28.33 6.33
N LEU A 194 14.37 29.34 7.16
CA LEU A 194 13.46 30.47 7.37
C LEU A 194 13.34 31.34 6.12
N ALA A 195 14.46 31.68 5.46
CA ALA A 195 14.44 32.51 4.26
C ALA A 195 13.62 31.86 3.13
N VAL A 196 13.83 30.56 2.87
CA VAL A 196 13.07 29.82 1.85
C VAL A 196 11.57 29.79 2.16
N ARG A 197 11.21 29.56 3.42
CA ARG A 197 9.80 29.52 3.86
C ARG A 197 9.15 30.89 3.79
N PHE A 198 9.83 31.92 4.28
CA PHE A 198 9.34 33.29 4.21
C PHE A 198 9.04 33.69 2.76
N GLY A 199 9.95 33.39 1.84
CA GLY A 199 9.75 33.62 0.41
C GLY A 199 8.54 32.86 -0.17
N GLY A 200 8.39 31.57 0.15
CA GLY A 200 7.32 30.73 -0.41
C GLY A 200 5.93 30.91 0.25
N GLU A 201 5.89 31.22 1.54
CA GLU A 201 4.67 31.20 2.34
C GLU A 201 4.11 32.60 2.55
N VAL A 202 4.97 33.61 2.73
CA VAL A 202 4.56 35.00 3.00
C VAL A 202 4.63 35.86 1.74
N VAL A 203 5.75 35.80 1.00
CA VAL A 203 5.97 36.69 -0.16
C VAL A 203 5.29 36.17 -1.42
N ALA A 204 5.32 34.87 -1.69
CA ALA A 204 4.74 34.31 -2.92
C ALA A 204 3.20 34.37 -2.93
N PRO A 205 2.58 34.98 -3.96
CA PRO A 205 1.13 34.93 -4.20
C PRO A 205 0.64 33.49 -4.31
N ASN A 206 -0.64 33.25 -4.01
CA ASN A 206 -1.25 31.90 -4.01
C ASN A 206 -1.01 31.11 -5.31
N ASN A 207 -1.03 31.81 -6.45
CA ASN A 207 -0.82 31.22 -7.79
C ASN A 207 0.63 30.79 -8.03
N ILE A 208 1.61 31.42 -7.37
CA ILE A 208 3.04 31.06 -7.44
C ILE A 208 3.34 29.94 -6.43
N ARG A 209 2.65 29.93 -5.29
CA ARG A 209 2.81 28.88 -4.28
C ARG A 209 2.46 27.50 -4.83
N SER A 210 1.41 27.39 -5.64
CA SER A 210 1.05 26.14 -6.32
C SER A 210 2.15 25.64 -7.27
N ILE A 211 2.85 26.56 -7.94
CA ILE A 211 4.00 26.26 -8.81
C ILE A 211 5.21 25.82 -7.96
N LEU A 212 5.49 26.49 -6.85
CA LEU A 212 6.58 26.12 -5.93
C LEU A 212 6.36 24.73 -5.32
N PHE A 213 5.11 24.39 -4.98
CA PHE A 213 4.76 23.04 -4.55
C PHE A 213 4.96 22.01 -5.67
N ARG A 214 4.63 22.34 -6.93
CA ARG A 214 4.89 21.49 -8.09
C ARG A 214 6.38 21.20 -8.32
N LEU A 215 7.27 22.14 -8.02
CA LEU A 215 8.73 21.92 -8.14
C LEU A 215 9.28 20.89 -7.15
N THR A 216 8.54 20.63 -6.06
CA THR A 216 8.88 19.55 -5.11
C THR A 216 8.18 18.23 -5.40
N ARG A 217 7.31 18.20 -6.41
CA ARG A 217 6.69 16.97 -6.92
C ARG A 217 7.68 16.28 -7.84
N CYS A 218 7.77 14.96 -7.75
CA CYS A 218 8.44 14.21 -8.79
C CYS A 218 7.58 14.29 -10.06
N ARG A 219 8.20 14.26 -11.23
CA ARG A 219 7.46 14.15 -12.49
C ARG A 219 6.59 12.90 -12.41
N TYR A 220 5.28 13.09 -12.37
CA TYR A 220 4.33 12.02 -12.63
C TYR A 220 4.52 11.64 -14.10
N LYS A 221 5.29 10.59 -14.35
CA LYS A 221 5.12 9.83 -15.57
C LYS A 221 3.88 9.00 -15.32
N GLU A 222 2.83 9.25 -16.08
CA GLU A 222 1.73 8.33 -16.23
C GLU A 222 2.37 6.99 -16.59
N ARG A 223 2.50 6.08 -15.62
CA ARG A 223 2.62 4.68 -15.96
C ARG A 223 1.22 4.35 -16.44
N LYS A 224 1.01 4.48 -17.76
CA LYS A 224 0.24 3.44 -18.42
C LYS A 224 0.98 2.17 -18.06
N GLU A 225 0.56 1.50 -16.99
CA GLU A 225 0.71 0.06 -16.94
C GLU A 225 -0.17 -0.45 -18.08
N LYS A 226 0.37 -0.34 -19.31
CA LYS A 226 0.33 -1.52 -20.16
C LYS A 226 0.96 -2.58 -19.29
N VAL A 227 0.22 -3.64 -19.03
CA VAL A 227 0.80 -4.95 -18.77
C VAL A 227 1.67 -5.24 -20.01
N SER A 228 2.89 -4.70 -20.03
CA SER A 228 3.84 -4.85 -21.12
C SER A 228 5.02 -5.57 -20.53
N ASN A 229 5.05 -6.87 -20.80
CA ASN A 229 6.20 -7.76 -20.75
C ASN A 229 7.19 -7.44 -19.63
N PHE A 230 6.99 -8.09 -18.49
CA PHE A 230 8.10 -8.49 -17.65
C PHE A 230 9.03 -9.36 -18.51
N GLY A 231 9.96 -8.70 -19.18
CA GLY A 231 11.12 -9.36 -19.76
C GLY A 231 11.87 -9.98 -18.59
N VAL A 232 11.75 -11.30 -18.47
CA VAL A 232 12.58 -12.11 -17.59
C VAL A 232 14.01 -11.94 -18.09
N SER A 233 14.74 -11.00 -17.50
CA SER A 233 16.19 -11.02 -17.52
C SER A 233 16.60 -12.21 -16.66
N ARG A 234 16.80 -13.37 -17.32
CA ARG A 234 17.57 -14.47 -16.77
C ARG A 234 18.95 -13.93 -16.44
N ASN A 235 19.22 -13.73 -15.16
CA ASN A 235 20.48 -14.00 -14.47
C ASN A 235 20.47 -13.28 -13.12
N MET A 236 20.09 -14.01 -12.07
CA MET A 236 20.58 -13.75 -10.72
C MET A 236 20.55 -15.07 -9.93
N ASP A 237 21.72 -15.69 -9.88
CA ASP A 237 22.32 -16.42 -8.76
C ASP A 237 21.44 -17.39 -7.97
N VAL A 238 21.59 -18.65 -8.36
CA VAL A 238 21.28 -19.88 -7.62
C VAL A 238 21.98 -19.85 -6.26
N LYS A 239 21.22 -19.58 -5.19
CA LYS A 239 21.56 -19.95 -3.82
C LYS A 239 20.32 -20.49 -3.11
N GLY A 240 20.18 -21.82 -3.16
CA GLY A 240 19.27 -22.62 -2.35
C GLY A 240 17.80 -22.41 -2.65
N GLU A 241 17.28 -23.05 -3.70
CA GLU A 241 15.83 -23.17 -3.87
C GLU A 241 15.27 -23.93 -2.66
N LYS A 242 14.46 -23.26 -1.84
CA LYS A 242 13.53 -23.98 -0.98
C LYS A 242 12.56 -24.71 -1.92
N GLU A 243 12.67 -26.03 -1.96
CA GLU A 243 11.71 -26.87 -2.67
C GLU A 243 10.37 -26.78 -1.92
N TYR A 244 9.36 -26.22 -2.58
CA TYR A 244 8.01 -26.15 -2.02
C TYR A 244 7.28 -27.47 -2.30
N PRO A 245 6.41 -27.95 -1.38
CA PRO A 245 5.59 -29.12 -1.67
C PRO A 245 4.70 -28.86 -2.90
N PRO A 246 4.48 -29.88 -3.75
CA PRO A 246 3.67 -29.72 -4.94
C PRO A 246 2.21 -29.42 -4.56
N PHE A 247 1.53 -28.63 -5.38
CA PHE A 247 0.16 -28.20 -5.09
C PHE A 247 -0.69 -28.00 -6.35
N SER A 248 -1.99 -28.15 -6.13
CA SER A 248 -3.02 -28.01 -7.17
C SER A 248 -3.78 -26.70 -7.00
N VAL A 249 -4.27 -26.14 -8.10
CA VAL A 249 -5.26 -25.06 -8.06
C VAL A 249 -6.62 -25.61 -8.44
N ALA A 250 -7.62 -25.49 -7.56
CA ALA A 250 -9.00 -25.86 -7.84
C ALA A 250 -9.79 -24.62 -8.29
N MET A 251 -10.37 -24.68 -9.49
CA MET A 251 -11.06 -23.55 -10.13
C MET A 251 -12.32 -24.03 -10.85
N CYS A 252 -13.33 -23.17 -10.93
CA CYS A 252 -14.57 -23.44 -11.65
C CYS A 252 -14.94 -22.24 -12.52
N VAL A 253 -15.44 -22.50 -13.73
CA VAL A 253 -16.01 -21.49 -14.63
C VAL A 253 -17.38 -21.96 -15.14
N TYR A 254 -18.32 -21.05 -15.36
CA TYR A 254 -19.64 -21.38 -15.89
C TYR A 254 -20.12 -20.37 -16.94
N GLY A 255 -21.24 -20.68 -17.62
CA GLY A 255 -21.67 -19.98 -18.83
C GLY A 255 -21.99 -18.49 -18.70
N LYS A 256 -22.13 -17.93 -17.49
CA LYS A 256 -22.35 -16.48 -17.29
C LYS A 256 -21.08 -15.72 -16.87
N ASP A 257 -19.95 -16.39 -16.75
CA ASP A 257 -18.68 -15.74 -16.42
C ASP A 257 -18.19 -14.85 -17.57
N ASN A 258 -17.46 -13.80 -17.21
CA ASN A 258 -16.84 -12.90 -18.16
C ASN A 258 -15.51 -13.52 -18.64
N ALA A 259 -15.38 -13.70 -19.96
CA ALA A 259 -14.19 -14.32 -20.54
C ALA A 259 -12.90 -13.50 -20.36
N GLU A 260 -12.98 -12.17 -20.30
CA GLU A 260 -11.82 -11.32 -20.05
C GLU A 260 -11.34 -11.48 -18.60
N TRP A 261 -12.26 -11.48 -17.64
CA TRP A 261 -11.92 -11.70 -16.22
C TRP A 261 -11.37 -13.11 -16.00
N PHE A 262 -11.95 -14.11 -16.67
CA PHE A 262 -11.46 -15.48 -16.62
C PHE A 262 -10.06 -15.64 -17.23
N ASP A 263 -9.77 -14.92 -18.32
CA ASP A 263 -8.42 -14.89 -18.90
C ASP A 263 -7.41 -14.29 -17.91
N GLU A 264 -7.76 -13.18 -17.26
CA GLU A 264 -6.91 -12.55 -16.23
C GLU A 264 -6.73 -13.44 -15.00
N ALA A 265 -7.79 -14.10 -14.53
CA ALA A 265 -7.77 -15.01 -13.40
C ALA A 265 -6.83 -16.20 -13.66
N LEU A 266 -6.97 -16.87 -14.82
CA LEU A 266 -6.07 -17.97 -15.19
C LEU A 266 -4.63 -17.50 -15.40
N ALA A 267 -4.39 -16.34 -16.02
CA ALA A 267 -3.05 -15.77 -16.13
C ALA A 267 -2.39 -15.58 -14.76
N SER A 268 -3.18 -15.08 -13.79
CA SER A 268 -2.72 -14.75 -12.46
C SER A 268 -2.20 -15.96 -11.67
N VAL A 269 -2.70 -17.17 -11.97
CA VAL A 269 -2.28 -18.42 -11.30
C VAL A 269 -1.36 -19.29 -12.15
N THR A 270 -1.36 -19.16 -13.48
CA THR A 270 -0.55 -20.00 -14.39
C THR A 270 0.64 -19.31 -15.05
N ILE A 271 0.76 -17.98 -14.96
CA ILE A 271 1.84 -17.21 -15.62
C ILE A 271 2.50 -16.24 -14.65
N HIS A 272 1.70 -15.53 -13.85
CA HIS A 272 2.19 -14.39 -13.06
C HIS A 272 2.68 -14.75 -11.65
N GLN A 273 2.66 -16.02 -11.26
CA GLN A 273 3.11 -16.44 -9.93
C GLN A 273 4.63 -16.59 -9.85
N THR A 274 5.16 -16.26 -8.68
CA THR A 274 6.57 -16.48 -8.33
C THR A 274 6.88 -17.94 -8.01
N VAL A 275 5.86 -18.71 -7.61
CA VAL A 275 5.89 -20.17 -7.46
C VAL A 275 4.68 -20.71 -8.21
N MET A 276 4.92 -21.56 -9.21
CA MET A 276 3.88 -22.05 -10.10
C MET A 276 3.19 -23.27 -9.48
N PRO A 277 1.88 -23.46 -9.71
CA PRO A 277 1.24 -24.72 -9.37
C PRO A 277 1.74 -25.85 -10.27
N ASP A 278 1.69 -27.08 -9.78
CA ASP A 278 1.98 -28.27 -10.58
C ASP A 278 0.80 -28.61 -11.49
N GLU A 279 -0.41 -28.30 -11.01
CA GLU A 279 -1.63 -28.51 -11.77
C GLU A 279 -2.71 -27.47 -11.46
N VAL A 280 -3.58 -27.26 -12.44
CA VAL A 280 -4.84 -26.54 -12.30
C VAL A 280 -5.95 -27.51 -12.67
N VAL A 281 -6.84 -27.82 -11.73
CA VAL A 281 -8.06 -28.58 -11.96
C VAL A 281 -9.20 -27.60 -12.17
N LEU A 282 -9.58 -27.42 -13.44
CA LEU A 282 -10.62 -26.51 -13.87
C LEU A 282 -11.90 -27.28 -14.21
N VAL A 283 -12.98 -26.97 -13.50
CA VAL A 283 -14.31 -27.49 -13.80
C VAL A 283 -15.10 -26.48 -14.65
N VAL A 284 -15.63 -26.97 -15.77
CA VAL A 284 -16.53 -26.24 -16.66
C VAL A 284 -17.96 -26.64 -16.32
N ASP A 285 -18.63 -25.81 -15.53
CA ASP A 285 -19.91 -26.12 -14.88
C ASP A 285 -21.12 -25.82 -15.78
N GLY A 286 -21.33 -26.70 -16.77
CA GLY A 286 -22.42 -26.63 -17.73
C GLY A 286 -21.99 -26.03 -19.08
N PRO A 287 -22.97 -25.76 -19.98
CA PRO A 287 -22.68 -25.16 -21.26
C PRO A 287 -22.06 -23.77 -21.11
N ILE A 288 -20.99 -23.51 -21.85
CA ILE A 288 -20.26 -22.24 -21.86
C ILE A 288 -20.29 -21.57 -23.24
N PRO A 289 -20.23 -20.23 -23.31
CA PRO A 289 -20.08 -19.53 -24.58
C PRO A 289 -18.70 -19.79 -25.20
N GLN A 290 -18.60 -19.61 -26.53
CA GLN A 290 -17.36 -19.80 -27.28
C GLN A 290 -16.21 -18.92 -26.77
N SER A 291 -16.53 -17.74 -26.20
CA SER A 291 -15.54 -16.83 -25.61
C SER A 291 -14.80 -17.48 -24.43
N ILE A 292 -15.50 -18.18 -23.54
CA ILE A 292 -14.87 -18.91 -22.41
C ILE A 292 -14.09 -20.11 -22.92
N GLN A 293 -14.62 -20.85 -23.91
CA GLN A 293 -13.91 -21.99 -24.50
C GLN A 293 -12.59 -21.54 -25.15
N ALA A 294 -12.56 -20.37 -25.80
CA ALA A 294 -11.32 -19.83 -26.38
C ALA A 294 -10.24 -19.56 -25.33
N VAL A 295 -10.62 -19.15 -24.11
CA VAL A 295 -9.69 -18.98 -22.98
C VAL A 295 -9.17 -20.35 -22.52
N ILE A 296 -10.04 -21.35 -22.38
CA ILE A 296 -9.63 -22.73 -22.03
C ILE A 296 -8.63 -23.27 -23.05
N ASP A 297 -8.90 -23.10 -24.35
CA ASP A 297 -8.02 -23.56 -25.43
C ASP A 297 -6.66 -22.84 -25.41
N LYS A 298 -6.65 -21.54 -25.06
CA LYS A 298 -5.44 -20.75 -24.88
C LYS A 298 -4.57 -21.33 -23.75
N TYR A 299 -5.13 -21.57 -22.56
CA TYR A 299 -4.34 -22.07 -21.43
C TYR A 299 -4.01 -23.56 -21.52
N SER A 300 -4.81 -24.35 -22.24
CA SER A 300 -4.47 -25.74 -22.56
C SER A 300 -3.19 -25.82 -23.39
N LYS A 301 -2.92 -24.82 -24.25
CA LYS A 301 -1.66 -24.72 -25.01
C LYS A 301 -0.48 -24.21 -24.16
N ILE A 302 -0.75 -23.31 -23.22
CA ILE A 302 0.28 -22.68 -22.36
C ILE A 302 0.74 -23.65 -21.27
N PHE A 303 -0.21 -24.21 -20.53
CA PHE A 303 0.04 -25.03 -19.34
C PHE A 303 0.04 -26.54 -19.65
N GLY A 304 -0.43 -26.92 -20.85
CA GLY A 304 -0.33 -28.28 -21.36
C GLY A 304 -0.98 -29.30 -20.42
N LYS A 305 -0.21 -30.33 -20.05
CA LYS A 305 -0.67 -31.40 -19.15
C LYS A 305 -0.93 -30.94 -17.72
N GLY A 306 -0.50 -29.74 -17.33
CA GLY A 306 -0.80 -29.18 -16.02
C GLY A 306 -2.26 -28.71 -15.90
N LEU A 307 -2.99 -28.50 -17.00
CA LEU A 307 -4.39 -28.09 -16.96
C LEU A 307 -5.30 -29.32 -17.09
N ASN A 308 -5.89 -29.75 -15.97
CA ASN A 308 -6.87 -30.83 -15.92
C ASN A 308 -8.29 -30.25 -16.07
N LEU A 309 -9.01 -30.67 -17.10
CA LEU A 309 -10.33 -30.13 -17.45
C LEU A 309 -11.44 -31.14 -17.16
N ILE A 310 -12.46 -30.70 -16.43
CA ILE A 310 -13.65 -31.51 -16.12
C ILE A 310 -14.88 -30.77 -16.65
N TYR A 311 -15.66 -31.42 -17.51
CA TYR A 311 -16.85 -30.82 -18.10
C TYR A 311 -18.12 -31.41 -17.49
N PHE A 312 -18.99 -30.56 -16.97
CA PHE A 312 -20.36 -30.93 -16.62
C PHE A 312 -21.30 -30.59 -17.78
N LYS A 313 -22.27 -31.48 -18.02
CA LYS A 313 -23.28 -31.28 -19.07
C LYS A 313 -24.24 -30.14 -18.73
N GLU A 314 -24.51 -29.94 -17.45
CA GLU A 314 -25.43 -28.94 -16.90
C GLU A 314 -24.76 -28.27 -15.69
N ASN A 315 -25.20 -27.06 -15.37
CA ASN A 315 -24.69 -26.34 -14.21
C ASN A 315 -25.15 -27.04 -12.92
N GLN A 316 -24.21 -27.62 -12.17
CA GLN A 316 -24.44 -28.30 -10.90
C GLN A 316 -24.19 -27.39 -9.70
N GLY A 317 -23.77 -26.15 -9.94
CA GLY A 317 -23.52 -25.15 -8.93
C GLY A 317 -22.09 -25.21 -8.40
N PHE A 318 -21.59 -24.03 -8.04
CA PHE A 318 -20.21 -23.78 -7.65
C PHE A 318 -19.65 -24.76 -6.60
N GLY A 319 -20.42 -25.11 -5.57
CA GLY A 319 -19.96 -26.04 -4.52
C GLY A 319 -19.72 -27.46 -5.05
N ASN A 320 -20.57 -27.97 -5.93
CA ASN A 320 -20.42 -29.29 -6.54
C ASN A 320 -19.26 -29.31 -7.55
N ALA A 321 -19.09 -28.21 -8.29
CA ALA A 321 -17.97 -28.05 -9.20
C ALA A 321 -16.63 -28.03 -8.43
N LEU A 322 -16.49 -27.23 -7.38
CA LEU A 322 -15.27 -27.23 -6.58
C LEU A 322 -15.02 -28.56 -5.86
N LYS A 323 -16.07 -29.25 -5.41
CA LYS A 323 -15.93 -30.61 -4.87
C LYS A 323 -15.29 -31.54 -5.91
N ALA A 324 -15.76 -31.54 -7.15
CA ALA A 324 -15.18 -32.33 -8.22
C ALA A 324 -13.73 -31.92 -8.53
N ALA A 325 -13.41 -30.62 -8.46
CA ALA A 325 -12.03 -30.15 -8.62
C ALA A 325 -11.10 -30.72 -7.54
N VAL A 326 -11.53 -30.70 -6.27
CA VAL A 326 -10.77 -31.26 -5.14
C VAL A 326 -10.61 -32.77 -5.28
N GLU A 327 -11.67 -33.49 -5.62
CA GLU A 327 -11.65 -34.96 -5.78
C GLU A 327 -10.76 -35.43 -6.95
N ASN A 328 -10.47 -34.56 -7.91
CA ASN A 328 -9.60 -34.84 -9.06
C ASN A 328 -8.25 -34.12 -8.97
N SER A 329 -7.92 -33.52 -7.82
CA SER A 329 -6.59 -32.97 -7.55
C SER A 329 -5.65 -34.10 -7.15
N HIS A 330 -4.45 -34.13 -7.73
CA HIS A 330 -3.41 -35.12 -7.44
C HIS A 330 -2.54 -34.73 -6.24
N ASN A 331 -2.50 -33.45 -5.85
CA ASN A 331 -1.70 -32.98 -4.73
C ASN A 331 -2.53 -32.80 -3.47
N GLU A 332 -1.87 -33.00 -2.32
CA GLU A 332 -2.49 -32.80 -1.00
C GLU A 332 -2.84 -31.33 -0.72
N ILE A 333 -1.97 -30.42 -1.16
CA ILE A 333 -2.19 -28.98 -1.00
C ILE A 333 -2.99 -28.47 -2.19
N ILE A 334 -4.16 -27.89 -1.91
CA ILE A 334 -5.06 -27.35 -2.92
C ILE A 334 -5.32 -25.87 -2.65
N ALA A 335 -4.92 -25.03 -3.59
CA ALA A 335 -5.26 -23.62 -3.60
C ALA A 335 -6.58 -23.39 -4.35
N ARG A 336 -7.59 -22.88 -3.65
CA ARG A 336 -8.84 -22.47 -4.31
C ARG A 336 -8.67 -21.16 -5.08
N MET A 337 -9.24 -21.08 -6.27
CA MET A 337 -9.29 -19.88 -7.11
C MET A 337 -10.67 -19.72 -7.75
N ASP A 338 -11.24 -18.52 -7.69
CA ASP A 338 -12.52 -18.19 -8.34
C ASP A 338 -12.24 -17.61 -9.75
N SER A 339 -13.19 -17.73 -10.69
CA SER A 339 -12.99 -17.43 -12.12
C SER A 339 -12.88 -15.95 -12.48
N ASP A 340 -13.19 -15.06 -11.54
CA ASP A 340 -13.21 -13.61 -11.71
C ASP A 340 -12.24 -12.86 -10.79
N ASP A 341 -11.47 -13.57 -9.97
CA ASP A 341 -10.48 -13.00 -9.07
C ASP A 341 -9.07 -13.00 -9.67
N ILE A 342 -8.18 -12.13 -9.17
CA ILE A 342 -6.76 -12.07 -9.58
C ILE A 342 -5.87 -12.38 -8.38
N ALA A 343 -5.05 -13.44 -8.49
CA ALA A 343 -4.05 -13.77 -7.48
C ALA A 343 -2.83 -12.83 -7.60
N VAL A 344 -2.40 -12.23 -6.48
CA VAL A 344 -1.16 -11.45 -6.44
C VAL A 344 0.07 -12.35 -6.71
N PRO A 345 1.15 -11.84 -7.34
CA PRO A 345 2.27 -12.67 -7.83
C PRO A 345 2.99 -13.56 -6.80
N ASP A 346 2.94 -13.20 -5.52
CA ASP A 346 3.60 -13.95 -4.46
C ASP A 346 2.64 -14.66 -3.50
N ARG A 347 1.38 -14.85 -3.90
CA ARG A 347 0.36 -15.58 -3.13
C ARG A 347 0.83 -16.98 -2.76
N PHE A 348 1.13 -17.84 -3.74
CA PHE A 348 1.44 -19.25 -3.47
C PHE A 348 2.72 -19.41 -2.65
N ARG A 349 3.77 -18.63 -2.98
CA ARG A 349 5.00 -18.58 -2.18
C ARG A 349 4.72 -18.26 -0.71
N GLN A 350 3.94 -17.21 -0.42
CA GLN A 350 3.62 -16.81 0.95
C GLN A 350 2.80 -17.88 1.70
N GLN A 351 1.93 -18.61 1.01
CA GLN A 351 1.13 -19.68 1.61
C GLN A 351 1.97 -20.94 1.86
N LEU A 352 2.77 -21.38 0.89
CA LEU A 352 3.63 -22.56 0.99
C LEU A 352 4.74 -22.36 2.02
N GLU A 353 5.29 -21.15 2.17
CA GLU A 353 6.22 -20.81 3.25
C GLU A 353 5.64 -21.13 4.64
N LYS A 354 4.31 -21.06 4.83
CA LYS A 354 3.67 -21.39 6.11
C LYS A 354 3.55 -22.89 6.34
N PHE A 355 3.31 -23.69 5.30
CA PHE A 355 3.28 -25.14 5.41
C PHE A 355 4.65 -25.77 5.71
N ILE A 356 5.75 -25.07 5.41
CA ILE A 356 7.13 -25.54 5.65
C ILE A 356 7.66 -25.09 7.03
N GLU A 357 7.06 -24.07 7.63
CA GLU A 357 7.49 -23.53 8.94
C GLU A 357 6.93 -24.31 10.14
N ASP A 358 5.93 -25.18 9.93
CA ASP A 358 5.40 -26.16 10.88
C ASP A 358 6.10 -27.52 10.71
#